data_AF-A0A1M5IUP6-F1
#
_entry.id   AF-A0A1M5IUP6-F1
#
_cell.length_a   1.000
_cell.length_b   1.000
_cell.length_c   1.000
_cell.angle_alpha   90.00
_cell.angle_beta   90.00
_cell.angle_gamma   90.00
#
_symmetry.space_group_name_H-M   'P 1'
#
loop_
_entity.id
_entity.type
_entity.pdbx_description
1 polymer ?
#
loop_
_entity_poly.entity_id
_entity_poly.type
_entity_poly.pdbx_seq_one_letter_code
_entity_poly.pdbx_strand_id
1 'polypeptide(L)'
;MSEVEEVNGEPGNFRVKVRQKPRFIDLEKCTGCGECARVCPVALKNEYDMGLSERRAAFRRYAQAVPGAFAIEKRGTSPCKATCPAHISVQGYIALAAEGRYREALELIKKDNPLPAICGR
;
A
#
# COMPACT_ATOMS: atom_id res chain seq x y z
N MET A 1 12.26 -1.79 -3.79
CA MET A 1 13.65 -1.29 -3.67
C MET A 1 14.51 -2.47 -3.31
N SER A 2 15.66 -2.63 -3.93
CA SER A 2 16.58 -3.71 -3.62
C SER A 2 17.69 -3.15 -2.75
N GLU A 3 17.94 -3.78 -1.61
CA GLU A 3 18.96 -3.36 -0.64
C GLU A 3 19.98 -4.50 -0.51
N VAL A 4 21.25 -4.16 -0.40
CA VAL A 4 22.32 -5.14 -0.20
C VAL A 4 22.31 -5.55 1.27
N GLU A 5 22.19 -6.84 1.55
CA GLU A 5 22.28 -7.36 2.92
C GLU A 5 23.72 -7.71 3.28
N GLU A 6 24.42 -8.42 2.38
CA GLU A 6 25.76 -8.92 2.65
C GLU A 6 26.60 -8.88 1.38
N VAL A 7 27.88 -8.55 1.53
CA VAL A 7 28.90 -8.63 0.47
C VAL A 7 30.03 -9.50 1.03
N ASN A 8 30.28 -10.65 0.40
CA ASN A 8 31.38 -11.54 0.74
C ASN A 8 32.32 -11.68 -0.46
N GLY A 9 33.61 -11.87 -0.22
CA GLY A 9 34.59 -12.22 -1.24
C GLY A 9 35.77 -11.26 -1.35
N GLU A 10 36.58 -11.50 -2.37
CA GLU A 10 37.85 -10.82 -2.63
C GLU A 10 37.75 -9.99 -3.94
N PRO A 11 38.66 -9.04 -4.20
CA PRO A 11 38.67 -8.24 -5.41
C PRO A 11 38.60 -9.12 -6.68
N GLY A 12 37.50 -9.04 -7.41
CA GLY A 12 37.23 -9.83 -8.63
C GLY A 12 36.17 -10.92 -8.47
N ASN A 13 35.89 -11.39 -7.25
CA ASN A 13 34.90 -12.44 -6.97
C ASN A 13 34.00 -12.09 -5.78
N PHE A 14 33.16 -11.06 -5.94
CA PHE A 14 32.18 -10.70 -4.92
C PHE A 14 30.89 -11.50 -5.06
N ARG A 15 30.46 -12.11 -3.96
CA ARG A 15 29.12 -12.67 -3.80
C ARG A 15 28.30 -11.72 -2.95
N VAL A 16 27.29 -11.11 -3.58
CA VAL A 16 26.41 -10.15 -2.93
C VAL A 16 25.03 -10.78 -2.72
N LYS A 17 24.54 -10.72 -1.49
CA LYS A 17 23.16 -11.07 -1.17
C LYS A 17 22.33 -9.79 -1.19
N VAL A 18 21.34 -9.74 -2.09
CA VAL A 18 20.47 -8.58 -2.27
C VAL A 18 19.05 -8.94 -1.87
N ARG A 19 18.48 -8.17 -0.94
CA ARG A 19 17.07 -8.26 -0.57
C ARG A 19 16.24 -7.34 -1.44
N GLN A 20 15.37 -7.94 -2.25
CA GLN A 20 14.40 -7.20 -3.04
C GLN A 20 13.11 -7.00 -2.23
N LYS A 21 12.78 -5.75 -1.88
CA LYS A 21 11.50 -5.43 -1.23
C LYS A 21 10.34 -5.72 -2.20
N PRO A 22 9.28 -6.42 -1.75
CA PRO A 22 8.15 -6.75 -2.59
C PRO A 22 7.43 -5.47 -3.04
N ARG A 23 7.04 -5.43 -4.32
CA ARG A 23 6.25 -4.32 -4.88
C ARG A 23 4.74 -4.50 -4.70
N PHE A 24 4.31 -5.71 -4.36
CA PHE A 24 2.90 -6.15 -4.30
C PHE A 24 2.10 -5.95 -5.60
N ILE A 25 2.78 -5.68 -6.70
CA ILE A 25 2.27 -5.63 -8.06
C ILE A 25 3.21 -6.47 -8.90
N ASP A 26 2.64 -7.36 -9.71
CA ASP A 26 3.35 -8.18 -10.68
C ASP A 26 3.86 -7.27 -11.82
N LEU A 27 5.18 -7.26 -12.01
CA LEU A 27 5.83 -6.39 -13.01
C LEU A 27 5.50 -6.81 -14.43
N GLU A 28 5.30 -8.11 -14.69
CA GLU A 28 5.01 -8.62 -16.03
C GLU A 28 3.60 -8.28 -16.48
N LYS A 29 2.67 -8.15 -15.52
CA LYS A 29 1.26 -7.81 -15.78
C LYS A 29 0.96 -6.31 -15.67
N CYS A 30 1.89 -5.52 -15.14
CA CYS A 30 1.66 -4.09 -14.91
C CYS A 30 1.81 -3.30 -16.20
N THR A 31 0.72 -2.71 -16.68
CA THR A 31 0.71 -1.84 -17.87
C THR A 31 1.10 -0.39 -17.59
N GLY A 32 1.26 -0.01 -16.31
CA GLY A 32 1.58 1.37 -15.94
C GLY A 32 0.44 2.38 -16.15
N CYS A 33 -0.81 1.93 -16.28
CA CYS A 33 -1.96 2.81 -16.57
C CYS A 33 -2.32 3.81 -15.46
N GLY A 34 -1.98 3.52 -14.21
CA GLY A 34 -2.21 4.42 -13.07
C GLY A 34 -3.61 4.42 -12.46
N GLU A 35 -4.53 3.58 -12.93
CA GLU A 35 -5.88 3.47 -12.36
C GLU A 35 -5.84 3.09 -10.87
N CYS A 36 -4.88 2.24 -10.47
CA CYS A 36 -4.70 1.83 -9.09
C CYS A 36 -4.38 3.01 -8.15
N ALA A 37 -3.62 4.01 -8.61
CA ALA A 37 -3.36 5.21 -7.83
C ALA A 37 -4.61 6.09 -7.74
N ARG A 38 -5.41 6.17 -8.81
CA ARG A 38 -6.61 7.00 -8.86
C ARG A 38 -7.71 6.55 -7.90
N VAL A 39 -7.94 5.24 -7.78
CA VAL A 39 -9.01 4.68 -6.94
C VAL A 39 -8.63 4.51 -5.47
N CYS A 40 -7.35 4.65 -5.13
CA CYS A 40 -6.82 4.35 -3.81
C CYS A 40 -7.22 5.42 -2.78
N PRO A 41 -7.99 5.07 -1.73
CA PRO A 41 -8.49 6.05 -0.77
C PRO A 41 -7.44 6.49 0.28
N VAL A 42 -6.23 5.92 0.23
CA VAL A 42 -5.20 6.14 1.24
C VAL A 42 -4.21 7.19 0.74
N ALA A 43 -4.28 8.39 1.30
CA ALA A 43 -3.31 9.46 1.09
C ALA A 43 -2.12 9.33 2.05
N LEU A 44 -0.91 9.48 1.52
CA LEU A 44 0.36 9.42 2.24
C LEU A 44 1.26 10.57 1.76
N LYS A 45 2.19 11.01 2.60
CA LYS A 45 3.20 12.00 2.18
C LYS A 45 4.10 11.42 1.08
N ASN A 46 4.39 12.22 0.06
CA ASN A 46 5.29 11.82 -1.01
C ASN A 46 6.75 11.95 -0.56
N GLU A 47 7.49 10.84 -0.55
CA GLU A 47 8.91 10.81 -0.16
C GLU A 47 9.80 11.48 -1.20
N TYR A 48 9.42 11.41 -2.49
CA TYR A 48 10.19 12.02 -3.57
C TYR A 48 10.17 13.56 -3.49
N ASP A 49 9.02 14.14 -3.16
CA ASP A 49 8.84 15.59 -3.01
C ASP A 49 9.13 16.07 -1.58
N MET A 50 9.87 15.29 -0.77
CA MET A 50 10.21 15.63 0.62
C MET A 50 8.99 15.97 1.50
N GLY A 51 7.84 15.36 1.21
CA GLY A 51 6.59 15.55 1.94
C GLY A 51 5.84 16.84 1.61
N LEU A 52 6.23 17.57 0.56
CA LEU A 52 5.53 18.77 0.08
C LEU A 52 4.24 18.45 -0.68
N SER A 53 4.12 17.23 -1.20
CA SER A 53 2.93 16.73 -1.88
C SER A 53 2.44 15.43 -1.26
N GLU A 54 1.18 15.09 -1.54
CA GLU A 54 0.60 13.81 -1.20
C GLU A 54 0.67 12.85 -2.38
N ARG A 55 0.84 11.57 -2.07
CA ARG A 55 0.71 10.44 -2.99
C ARG A 55 -0.27 9.43 -2.42
N ARG A 56 -0.66 8.47 -3.25
CA ARG A 56 -1.51 7.36 -2.83
C ARG A 56 -0.68 6.16 -2.38
N ALA A 57 -1.28 5.23 -1.65
CA ALA A 57 -0.59 4.01 -1.23
C ALA A 57 -0.18 3.13 -2.43
N ALA A 58 -0.96 3.13 -3.51
CA ALA A 58 -0.53 2.67 -4.83
C ALA A 58 0.11 3.83 -5.58
N PHE A 59 1.41 3.75 -5.87
CA PHE A 59 2.17 4.87 -6.42
C PHE A 59 3.21 4.45 -7.45
N ARG A 60 3.57 5.41 -8.29
CA ARG A 60 4.79 5.43 -9.08
C ARG A 60 5.64 6.58 -8.52
N ARG A 61 6.95 6.37 -8.32
CA ARG A 61 7.81 7.34 -7.63
C ARG A 61 7.80 8.74 -8.24
N TYR A 62 7.82 8.81 -9.56
CA TYR A 62 7.73 10.02 -10.37
C TYR A 62 7.24 9.63 -11.77
N ALA A 63 6.87 10.60 -12.62
CA ALA A 63 6.20 10.30 -13.88
C ALA A 63 7.04 9.46 -14.86
N GLN A 64 8.36 9.65 -14.87
CA GLN A 64 9.32 8.97 -15.75
C GLN A 64 10.06 7.81 -15.04
N ALA A 65 9.51 7.26 -13.94
CA ALA A 65 10.20 6.22 -13.19
C ALA A 65 10.50 4.99 -14.06
N VAL A 66 11.72 4.45 -13.94
CA VAL A 66 12.13 3.20 -14.58
C VAL A 66 12.40 2.15 -13.51
N PRO A 67 11.76 0.98 -13.54
CA PRO A 67 10.66 0.59 -14.43
C PRO A 67 9.39 1.40 -14.17
N GLY A 68 8.62 1.70 -15.22
CA GLY A 68 7.37 2.50 -15.20
C GLY A 68 6.18 1.86 -14.47
N ALA A 69 6.45 0.84 -13.67
CA ALA A 69 5.47 0.07 -12.94
C ALA A 69 5.10 0.73 -11.60
N PHE A 70 3.87 0.47 -11.16
CA PHE A 70 3.38 0.89 -9.86
C PHE A 70 3.86 -0.06 -8.75
N ALA A 71 3.87 0.45 -7.53
CA ALA A 71 4.07 -0.35 -6.32
C ALA A 71 3.01 0.04 -5.28
N ILE A 72 2.69 -0.89 -4.38
CA ILE A 72 1.82 -0.62 -3.24
C ILE A 72 2.67 -0.55 -1.98
N GLU A 73 2.55 0.52 -1.20
CA GLU A 73 3.11 0.57 0.13
C GLU A 73 2.15 -0.07 1.13
N LYS A 74 2.62 -1.09 1.84
CA LYS A 74 1.89 -1.69 2.97
C LYS A 74 2.57 -1.30 4.28
N ARG A 75 1.87 -0.54 5.12
CA ARG A 75 2.30 -0.20 6.49
C ARG A 75 1.97 -1.29 7.52
N GLY A 76 1.35 -2.39 7.07
CA GLY A 76 0.91 -3.49 7.92
C GLY A 76 -0.59 -3.45 8.22
N THR A 77 -1.00 -4.24 9.21
CA THR A 77 -2.38 -4.30 9.70
C THR A 77 -2.56 -3.28 10.82
N SER A 78 -3.64 -2.49 10.77
CA SER A 78 -3.93 -1.53 11.83
C SER A 78 -4.23 -2.25 13.16
N PRO A 79 -3.86 -1.66 14.32
CA PRO A 79 -4.16 -2.25 15.63
C PRO A 79 -5.66 -2.52 15.81
N CYS A 80 -6.51 -1.60 15.36
CA CYS A 80 -7.97 -1.76 15.41
C CYS A 80 -8.49 -2.97 14.63
N LYS A 81 -7.82 -3.38 13.55
CA LYS A 81 -8.17 -4.59 12.79
C LYS A 81 -7.55 -5.84 13.40
N ALA A 82 -6.31 -5.73 13.89
CA ALA A 82 -5.58 -6.84 14.48
C ALA A 82 -6.23 -7.34 15.78
N THR A 83 -6.70 -6.42 16.63
CA THR A 83 -7.28 -6.74 17.94
C THR A 83 -8.78 -7.00 17.88
N CYS A 84 -9.48 -6.53 16.85
CA CYS A 84 -10.92 -6.76 16.75
C CYS A 84 -11.21 -8.25 16.49
N PRO A 85 -12.07 -8.91 17.30
CA PRO A 85 -12.45 -10.31 17.09
C PRO A 85 -13.10 -10.59 15.73
N ALA A 86 -13.78 -9.58 15.16
CA ALA A 86 -14.40 -9.66 13.84
C ALA A 86 -13.44 -9.27 12.70
N HIS A 87 -12.20 -8.87 13.01
CA HIS A 87 -11.19 -8.44 12.04
C HIS A 87 -11.67 -7.38 11.03
N ILE A 88 -12.62 -6.53 11.44
CA ILE A 88 -13.19 -5.48 10.60
C ILE A 88 -12.14 -4.48 10.17
N SER A 89 -12.22 -4.02 8.92
CA SER A 89 -11.32 -3.01 8.38
C SER A 89 -11.77 -1.57 8.70
N VAL A 90 -11.64 -1.15 9.97
CA VAL A 90 -11.99 0.22 10.39
C VAL A 90 -11.13 1.27 9.66
N GLN A 91 -9.84 0.98 9.44
CA GLN A 91 -8.94 1.87 8.71
C GLN A 91 -9.40 2.10 7.26
N GLY A 92 -9.85 1.04 6.58
CA GLY A 92 -10.39 1.16 5.23
C GLY A 92 -11.74 1.88 5.20
N TYR A 93 -12.59 1.66 6.21
CA TYR A 93 -13.86 2.38 6.34
C TYR A 93 -13.64 3.89 6.47
N ILE A 94 -12.77 4.31 7.39
CA ILE A 94 -12.45 5.72 7.62
C ILE A 94 -11.85 6.33 6.36
N ALA A 95 -10.93 5.63 5.68
CA ALA A 95 -10.33 6.13 4.43
C ALA A 95 -11.38 6.37 3.33
N LEU A 96 -12.31 5.43 3.13
CA LEU A 96 -13.39 5.58 2.15
C LEU A 96 -14.39 6.67 2.56
N ALA A 97 -14.76 6.73 3.85
CA ALA A 97 -15.68 7.74 4.37
C ALA A 97 -15.09 9.16 4.30
N ALA A 98 -13.78 9.32 4.50
CA ALA A 98 -13.08 10.59 4.35
C ALA A 98 -13.12 11.13 2.91
N GLU A 99 -13.19 10.25 1.91
CA GLU A 99 -13.38 10.61 0.50
C GLU A 99 -14.88 10.77 0.11
N GLY A 100 -15.81 10.68 1.06
CA GLY A 100 -17.25 10.75 0.81
C GLY A 100 -17.85 9.48 0.18
N ARG A 101 -17.06 8.39 0.08
CA ARG A 101 -17.46 7.11 -0.53
C ARG A 101 -18.21 6.23 0.47
N TYR A 102 -19.29 6.75 1.04
CA TYR A 102 -20.02 6.13 2.16
C TYR A 102 -20.59 4.75 1.83
N ARG A 103 -21.05 4.53 0.59
CA ARG A 103 -21.58 3.23 0.15
C ARG A 103 -20.51 2.15 0.16
N GLU A 104 -19.36 2.43 -0.47
CA GLU A 104 -18.22 1.51 -0.50
C GLU A 104 -17.65 1.28 0.90
N ALA A 105 -17.64 2.31 1.75
CA ALA A 105 -17.25 2.18 3.15
C ALA A 105 -18.16 1.18 3.89
N LEU A 106 -19.49 1.34 3.76
CA LEU A 106 -20.46 0.44 4.38
C LEU A 106 -20.33 -0.99 3.85
N GLU A 107 -20.17 -1.16 2.54
CA GLU A 107 -19.93 -2.47 1.92
C GLU A 107 -18.66 -3.13 2.44
N LEU A 108 -17.58 -2.35 2.64
CA LEU A 108 -16.33 -2.87 3.18
C LEU A 108 -16.50 -3.46 4.59
N ILE A 109 -17.18 -2.76 5.50
CA ILE A 109 -17.44 -3.29 6.84
C ILE A 109 -18.38 -4.50 6.78
N LYS A 110 -19.41 -4.45 5.93
CA LYS A 110 -20.40 -5.52 5.81
C LYS A 110 -19.85 -6.86 5.34
N LYS A 111 -18.64 -6.89 4.75
CA LYS A 111 -17.96 -8.14 4.41
C LYS A 111 -17.68 -9.01 5.64
N ASP A 112 -17.30 -8.36 6.73
CA ASP A 112 -16.86 -9.03 7.96
C ASP A 112 -17.94 -8.93 9.07
N ASN A 113 -18.73 -7.84 9.09
CA ASN A 113 -19.78 -7.62 10.08
C ASN A 113 -21.11 -7.26 9.41
N PRO A 114 -22.10 -8.18 9.37
CA PRO A 114 -23.39 -7.93 8.71
C PRO A 114 -24.27 -6.89 9.43
N LEU A 115 -24.05 -6.66 10.73
CA LEU A 115 -24.85 -5.76 11.57
C LEU A 115 -23.97 -4.71 12.27
N PRO A 116 -23.25 -3.87 11.50
CA PRO A 116 -22.27 -2.96 12.08
C PRO A 116 -22.87 -1.90 13.00
N ALA A 117 -24.14 -1.56 12.80
CA ALA A 117 -24.89 -0.62 13.64
C ALA A 117 -25.18 -1.15 15.06
N ILE A 118 -25.10 -2.46 15.29
CA ILE A 118 -25.37 -3.08 16.60
C ILE A 118 -24.06 -3.32 17.36
N CYS A 119 -22.99 -3.69 16.66
CA CYS A 119 -21.72 -4.10 17.24
C CYS A 119 -20.76 -2.94 17.57
N GLY A 120 -21.06 -1.71 17.17
CA GLY A 120 -20.21 -0.53 17.41
C GLY A 120 -20.91 0.48 18.32
N ARG A 121 -20.58 0.46 19.61
CA ARG A 121 -20.80 1.57 20.55
C ARG A 121 -19.46 1.95 21.14
#